data_AF-C6ADA9-F1
#
_entry.id   AF-C6ADA9-F1
#
_cell.length_a   1.000
_cell.length_b   1.000
_cell.length_c   1.000
_cell.angle_alpha   90.00
_cell.angle_beta   90.00
_cell.angle_gamma   90.00
#
_symmetry.space_group_name_H-M   'P 1'
#
loop_
_entity.id
_entity.type
_entity.pdbx_description
1 polymer ?
#
loop_
_entity_poly.entity_id
_entity_poly.type
_entity_poly.pdbx_seq_one_letter_code
_entity_poly.pdbx_strand_id
1 'polypeptide(L)'
;MEYAVVENGVVTNIIVASEDYIHALDGEAIPSSEAQIGWTYKDGVFSPPIVDENTKQLSSTKMAEIDAPVEPVKEQQEKVD
;
A
#
# COMPACT_ATOMS: atom_id res chain seq x y z
N MET A 1 15.15 -4.53 -6.60
CA MET A 1 15.44 -3.63 -5.46
C MET A 1 14.15 -2.97 -5.02
N GLU A 2 14.04 -2.66 -3.74
CA GLU A 2 12.91 -1.88 -3.19
C GLU A 2 13.22 -0.39 -3.26
N TYR A 3 12.23 0.40 -3.64
CA TYR A 3 12.32 1.84 -3.73
C TYR A 3 11.17 2.48 -2.97
N ALA A 4 11.48 3.44 -2.13
CA ALA A 4 10.51 4.32 -1.50
C ALA A 4 10.24 5.51 -2.42
N VAL A 5 8.99 5.67 -2.82
CA VAL A 5 8.51 6.82 -3.58
C VAL A 5 8.18 7.92 -2.59
N VAL A 6 8.92 9.03 -2.65
CA VAL A 6 8.77 10.18 -1.77
C VAL A 6 8.10 11.32 -2.50
N GLU A 7 6.98 11.79 -1.95
CA GLU A 7 6.29 13.00 -2.39
C GLU A 7 6.18 13.97 -1.22
N ASN A 8 6.54 15.24 -1.43
CA ASN A 8 6.53 16.27 -0.38
C ASN A 8 7.32 15.88 0.90
N GLY A 9 8.37 15.07 0.77
CA GLY A 9 9.17 14.58 1.90
C GLY A 9 8.51 13.46 2.70
N VAL A 10 7.43 12.85 2.21
CA VAL A 10 6.77 11.70 2.84
C VAL A 10 6.74 10.52 1.88
N VAL A 11 6.99 9.32 2.38
CA VAL A 11 6.90 8.07 1.61
C VAL A 11 5.44 7.75 1.33
N THR A 12 5.02 7.86 0.07
CA THR A 12 3.63 7.58 -0.35
C THR A 12 3.46 6.16 -0.87
N ASN A 13 4.53 5.55 -1.38
CA ASN A 13 4.48 4.21 -1.96
C ASN A 13 5.83 3.48 -1.82
N ILE A 14 5.80 2.15 -1.80
CA ILE A 14 7.00 1.29 -1.90
C ILE A 14 6.84 0.39 -3.13
N ILE A 15 7.79 0.45 -4.05
CA ILE A 15 7.76 -0.34 -5.29
C ILE A 15 8.99 -1.25 -5.36
N VAL A 16 8.83 -2.38 -6.04
CA VAL A 16 9.95 -3.27 -6.37
C VAL A 16 10.24 -3.14 -7.85
N ALA A 17 11.47 -2.75 -8.19
CA ALA A 17 11.89 -2.56 -9.58
C ALA A 17 13.34 -3.00 -9.79
N SER A 18 13.75 -3.09 -11.05
CA SER A 18 15.15 -3.30 -11.44
C SER A 18 15.99 -2.05 -11.18
N GLU A 19 17.30 -2.20 -11.10
CA GLU A 19 18.25 -1.09 -10.91
C GLU A 19 18.19 -0.03 -12.02
N ASP A 20 17.85 -0.44 -13.26
CA ASP A 20 17.66 0.46 -14.41
C ASP A 20 16.28 1.14 -14.46
N TYR A 21 15.46 1.02 -13.41
CA TYR A 21 14.13 1.60 -13.40
C TYR A 21 14.19 3.14 -13.28
N ILE A 22 13.76 3.82 -14.35
CA ILE A 22 13.61 5.26 -14.38
C ILE A 22 12.17 5.61 -13.98
N HIS A 23 12.01 6.20 -12.79
CA HIS A 23 10.70 6.64 -12.32
C HIS A 23 10.23 7.85 -13.14
N ALA A 24 9.10 7.71 -13.84
CA ALA A 24 8.54 8.73 -14.72
C ALA A 24 7.43 9.59 -14.08
N LEU A 25 7.16 9.39 -12.78
CA LEU A 25 6.14 10.10 -12.02
C LEU A 25 6.76 11.24 -11.21
N ASP A 26 5.93 12.22 -10.84
CA ASP A 26 6.27 13.26 -9.88
C ASP A 26 6.50 12.62 -8.50
N GLY A 27 7.76 12.35 -8.19
CA GLY A 27 8.18 11.70 -6.94
C GLY A 27 9.62 11.20 -7.04
N GLU A 28 10.33 11.18 -5.93
CA GLU A 28 11.71 10.67 -5.90
C GLU A 28 11.69 9.20 -5.46
N ALA A 29 12.11 8.30 -6.35
CA ALA A 29 12.26 6.87 -6.05
C ALA A 29 13.63 6.61 -5.44
N ILE A 30 13.67 6.41 -4.13
CA ILE A 30 14.92 6.24 -3.37
C ILE A 30 15.05 4.77 -2.97
N PRO A 31 16.17 4.10 -3.30
CA PRO A 31 16.37 2.71 -2.93
C PRO A 31 16.39 2.58 -1.41
N SER A 32 15.49 1.76 -0.86
CA SER A 32 15.38 1.52 0.58
C SER A 32 14.57 0.25 0.84
N SER A 33 15.10 -0.61 1.71
CA SER A 33 14.40 -1.80 2.23
C SER A 33 13.85 -1.58 3.65
N GLU A 34 14.17 -0.44 4.28
CA GLU A 34 13.73 -0.13 5.66
C GLU A 34 12.58 0.89 5.70
N ALA A 35 12.44 1.70 4.65
CA ALA A 35 11.39 2.69 4.58
C ALA A 35 9.99 2.04 4.51
N GLN A 36 9.02 2.67 5.16
CA GLN A 36 7.61 2.27 5.07
C GLN A 36 6.73 3.46 4.70
N ILE A 37 5.53 3.16 4.21
CA ILE A 37 4.54 4.19 3.85
C ILE A 37 4.24 5.06 5.07
N GLY A 38 4.25 6.38 4.87
CA GLY A 38 4.04 7.39 5.90
C GLY A 38 5.31 7.84 6.63
N TRP A 39 6.48 7.25 6.33
CA TRP A 39 7.75 7.76 6.87
C TRP A 39 8.12 9.09 6.24
N THR A 40 8.78 9.95 7.01
CA THR A 40 9.32 11.21 6.51
C THR A 40 10.72 10.99 5.96
N TYR A 41 11.01 11.49 4.76
CA TYR A 41 12.35 11.49 4.18
C TYR A 41 12.94 12.89 4.21
N LYS A 42 14.05 13.06 4.92
CA LYS A 42 14.73 14.35 5.06
C LYS A 42 16.24 14.13 5.21
N ASP A 43 17.04 14.93 4.50
CA ASP A 43 18.51 14.89 4.57
C ASP A 43 19.10 13.49 4.31
N GLY A 44 18.47 12.69 3.42
CA GLY A 44 18.93 11.32 3.13
C GLY A 44 18.42 10.24 4.10
N VAL A 45 17.65 10.62 5.12
CA VAL A 45 17.25 9.72 6.21
C VAL A 45 15.73 9.53 6.22
N PHE A 46 15.29 8.28 6.32
CA PHE A 46 13.91 7.92 6.57
C PHE A 46 13.64 7.88 8.08
N SER A 47 12.62 8.61 8.53
CA SER A 47 12.18 8.64 9.92
C SER A 47 10.74 8.13 10.04
N PRO A 48 10.43 7.26 11.02
CA PRO A 48 9.07 6.78 11.23
C PRO A 48 8.13 7.95 11.57
N PRO A 49 6.85 7.87 11.18
CA PRO A 49 5.88 8.88 11.59
C PRO A 49 5.75 8.88 13.11
N ILE A 50 5.60 10.08 13.68
CA ILE A 50 5.29 10.24 15.10
C ILE A 50 3.87 9.72 15.30
N VAL A 51 3.74 8.51 15.82
CA VAL A 51 2.43 8.00 16.28
C VAL A 51 2.08 8.77 17.54
N ASP A 52 1.31 9.84 17.38
CA ASP A 52 0.49 10.33 18.46
C ASP A 52 -0.49 9.20 18.82
N GLU A 53 -0.41 8.72 20.06
CA GLU A 53 -1.24 7.62 20.61
C GLU A 53 -2.75 7.87 20.39
N ASN A 54 -3.15 9.12 20.16
CA ASN A 54 -4.51 9.55 19.84
C ASN A 54 -5.02 9.07 18.45
N THR A 55 -4.13 8.78 17.50
CA THR A 55 -4.51 8.39 16.12
C THR A 55 -4.56 6.88 15.88
N LYS A 56 -4.18 6.07 16.88
CA LYS A 56 -4.12 4.60 16.77
C LYS A 56 -5.49 3.93 16.51
N GLN A 57 -6.59 4.69 16.59
CA GLN A 57 -7.95 4.19 16.37
C GLN A 57 -8.41 4.16 14.89
N LEU A 58 -7.70 4.79 13.95
CA LEU A 58 -8.15 4.84 12.54
C LEU A 58 -7.49 3.82 11.61
N SER A 59 -6.33 3.25 12.00
CA SER A 59 -5.58 2.33 11.13
C SER A 59 -6.01 0.86 11.24
N SER A 60 -7.00 0.52 12.08
CA SER A 60 -7.46 -0.86 12.29
C SER A 60 -8.76 -1.21 11.55
N THR A 61 -9.22 -0.38 10.61
CA THR A 61 -10.38 -0.68 9.76
C THR A 61 -9.95 -0.89 8.31
N LYS A 62 -9.09 -1.87 8.08
CA LYS A 62 -8.98 -2.52 6.78
C LYS A 62 -8.58 -3.96 7.01
N MET A 63 -9.59 -4.82 7.20
CA MET A 63 -9.63 -6.27 6.94
C MET A 63 -10.73 -6.90 7.81
N ALA A 64 -11.99 -6.61 7.51
CA ALA A 64 -13.12 -7.51 7.76
C ALA A 64 -14.26 -7.12 6.82
N GLU A 65 -14.89 -8.13 6.25
CA GLU A 65 -16.09 -8.06 5.40
C GLU A 65 -15.87 -7.80 3.90
N ILE A 66 -15.25 -8.80 3.26
CA ILE A 66 -15.90 -9.45 2.11
C ILE A 66 -15.73 -10.96 2.28
N ASP A 67 -16.32 -11.48 3.35
CA ASP A 67 -16.82 -12.85 3.36
C ASP A 67 -18.19 -12.78 2.68
N ALA A 68 -18.19 -12.80 1.35
CA ALA A 68 -19.37 -13.27 0.65
C ALA A 68 -19.22 -14.79 0.59
N PRO A 69 -20.00 -15.58 1.36
CA PRO A 69 -20.14 -16.98 1.04
C PRO A 69 -20.75 -17.03 -0.36
N VAL A 70 -19.97 -17.45 -1.35
CA VAL A 70 -20.55 -17.94 -2.59
C VAL A 70 -21.31 -19.22 -2.21
N GLU A 71 -22.58 -19.06 -1.86
CA GLU A 71 -23.54 -20.15 -1.76
C GLU A 71 -23.51 -20.93 -3.08
N PRO A 72 -23.28 -22.25 -3.07
CA PRO A 72 -23.51 -23.07 -4.24
C PRO A 72 -25.02 -23.20 -4.43
N VAL A 73 -25.64 -22.28 -5.16
CA VAL A 73 -27.01 -22.46 -5.65
C VAL A 73 -27.02 -23.58 -6.69
N LYS A 74 -27.19 -24.81 -6.20
CA LYS A 74 -27.88 -25.86 -6.93
C LYS A 74 -29.39 -25.61 -6.76
N GLU A 75 -30.01 -25.00 -7.77
CA GLU A 75 -31.45 -25.12 -8.00
C GLU A 75 -31.71 -24.87 -9.50
N GLN A 76 -31.76 -25.94 -10.31
CA GLN A 76 -32.95 -26.62 -10.83
C GLN A 76 -33.35 -26.15 -12.25
N GLN A 77 -33.84 -27.14 -13.00
CA GLN A 77 -34.26 -27.16 -14.40
C GLN A 77 -35.21 -26.02 -14.77
N GLU A 78 -35.16 -25.52 -16.00
CA GLU A 78 -36.27 -25.66 -16.96
C GLU A 78 -35.83 -25.42 -18.42
N LYS A 79 -36.60 -26.06 -19.28
CA LYS A 79 -36.53 -26.31 -20.73
C LYS A 79 -37.01 -25.11 -21.57
N VAL A 80 -36.80 -25.21 -22.90
CA VAL A 80 -37.34 -24.42 -24.04
C VAL A 80 -36.28 -23.49 -24.65
N ASP A 81 -35.88 -23.60 -25.92
CA ASP A 81 -36.63 -23.95 -27.14
C ASP A 81 -35.84 -24.92 -28.05
#